data_AF-A0A166GX37-F1
#
_entry.id   AF-A0A166GX37-F1
#
_cell.length_a   1.000
_cell.length_b   1.000
_cell.length_c   1.000
_cell.angle_alpha   90.00
_cell.angle_beta   90.00
_cell.angle_gamma   90.00
#
_symmetry.space_group_name_H-M   'P 1'
#
loop_
_entity.id
_entity.type
_entity.pdbx_description
1 polymer ?
#
loop_
_entity_poly.entity_id
_entity_poly.type
_entity_poly.pdbx_seq_one_letter_code
_entity_poly.pdbx_strand_id
1 'polypeptide(L)'
;MQNSEENQQELKPSETQLDLSITQKITYLQTLQKALHDGDDRQIYELIDKVRYSREIKKSRSITKAEDLSNLVDDVHAQLSHYLSQNLIEYLGKTYPFFYYDEIAEGQFDIYFGNWWDRRLFGQLDVLNVAFKFDDDEYGKLKKAFELDAMHQRYNTENIAAITAKSAELQELINHQDERDQEKEGLRAQQKEVSQKSTMPWDSGKVKEERQGIIDKLTQLADEDESAMNASKTIKENDDRILELSKEDTILNYEKQSIQKTFDDFTHFESHNSSLYTDYLTNLIGKGQVISDD
;
A
#
# COMPACT_ATOMS: atom_id res chain seq x y z
N MET A 1 68.39 16.76 -49.52
CA MET A 1 67.69 15.56 -50.01
C MET A 1 67.44 14.65 -48.81
N GLN A 2 66.17 14.28 -48.62
CA GLN A 2 65.65 13.10 -47.90
C GLN A 2 65.97 12.96 -46.40
N ASN A 3 65.04 12.57 -45.53
CA ASN A 3 63.60 12.39 -45.61
C ASN A 3 63.15 12.48 -44.15
N SER A 4 62.34 13.49 -43.82
CA SER A 4 61.55 13.49 -42.60
C SER A 4 60.27 12.75 -42.95
N GLU A 5 60.21 11.45 -42.70
CA GLU A 5 58.96 10.70 -42.73
C GLU A 5 58.60 10.37 -41.28
N GLU A 6 57.57 11.09 -40.86
CA GLU A 6 56.85 10.98 -39.61
C GLU A 6 56.55 9.51 -39.29
N ASN A 7 56.93 9.09 -38.08
CA ASN A 7 56.37 7.91 -37.45
C ASN A 7 54.88 8.18 -37.21
N GLN A 8 54.04 7.92 -38.21
CA GLN A 8 52.62 7.73 -38.01
C GLN A 8 52.49 6.41 -37.24
N GLN A 9 52.52 6.51 -35.91
CA GLN A 9 51.98 5.46 -35.05
C GLN A 9 50.49 5.36 -35.39
N GLU A 10 50.14 4.43 -36.27
CA GLU A 10 48.76 3.97 -36.43
C GLU A 10 48.29 3.53 -35.04
N LEU A 11 47.45 4.36 -34.41
CA LEU A 11 46.74 4.02 -33.18
C LEU A 11 46.08 2.67 -33.39
N LYS A 12 46.37 1.71 -32.51
CA LYS A 12 45.79 0.38 -32.62
C LYS A 12 44.26 0.52 -32.50
N PRO A 13 43.45 -0.24 -33.26
CA PRO A 13 41.99 -0.14 -33.21
C PRO A 13 41.39 -0.21 -31.80
N SER A 14 42.07 -0.88 -30.86
CA SER A 14 41.72 -0.98 -29.44
C SER A 14 41.94 0.31 -28.64
N GLU A 15 42.97 1.10 -28.96
CA GLU A 15 43.29 2.36 -28.29
C GLU A 15 42.26 3.43 -28.70
N THR A 16 41.91 3.49 -29.99
CA THR A 16 40.87 4.39 -30.50
C THR A 16 39.49 4.09 -29.93
N GLN A 17 39.14 2.81 -29.72
CA GLN A 17 37.87 2.42 -29.09
C GLN A 17 37.81 2.80 -27.61
N LEU A 18 38.93 2.66 -26.90
CA LEU A 18 39.03 3.07 -25.50
C LEU A 18 38.88 4.59 -25.35
N ASP A 19 39.58 5.38 -26.18
CA ASP A 19 39.48 6.84 -26.21
C ASP A 19 38.05 7.31 -26.49
N LEU A 20 37.36 6.66 -27.43
CA LEU A 20 35.96 6.96 -27.73
C LEU A 20 35.05 6.72 -26.53
N SER A 21 35.20 5.59 -25.84
CA SER A 21 34.39 5.26 -24.66
C SER A 21 34.66 6.24 -23.51
N ILE A 22 35.92 6.57 -23.23
CA ILE A 22 36.27 7.56 -22.20
C ILE A 22 35.67 8.93 -22.54
N THR A 23 35.78 9.36 -23.79
CA THR A 23 35.22 10.63 -24.26
C THR A 23 33.70 10.67 -24.10
N GLN A 24 32.99 9.57 -24.38
CA GLN A 24 31.55 9.45 -24.19
C GLN A 24 31.16 9.61 -22.71
N LYS A 25 31.89 8.97 -21.79
CA LYS A 25 31.68 9.09 -20.34
C LYS A 25 31.90 10.52 -19.84
N ILE A 26 32.99 11.16 -20.26
CA ILE A 26 33.29 12.55 -19.90
C ILE A 26 32.18 13.48 -20.42
N THR A 27 31.77 13.29 -21.68
CA THR A 27 30.70 14.08 -22.30
C THR A 27 29.38 13.93 -21.54
N TYR A 28 29.04 12.71 -21.14
CA TYR A 28 27.86 12.43 -20.31
C TYR A 28 27.89 13.22 -19.00
N LEU A 29 28.97 13.10 -18.23
CA LEU A 29 29.10 13.79 -16.94
C LEU A 29 29.12 15.31 -17.08
N GLN A 30 29.78 15.85 -18.11
CA GLN A 30 29.78 17.28 -18.43
C GLN A 30 28.38 17.78 -18.81
N THR A 31 27.63 16.99 -19.57
CA THR A 31 26.26 17.34 -19.97
C THR A 31 25.33 17.33 -18.76
N LEU A 32 25.45 16.34 -17.88
CA LEU A 32 24.68 16.27 -16.64
C LEU A 32 25.01 17.45 -15.70
N GLN A 33 26.29 17.75 -15.51
CA GLN A 33 26.72 18.88 -14.70
C GLN A 33 26.17 20.21 -15.25
N LYS A 34 26.19 20.39 -16.57
CA LYS A 34 25.61 21.55 -17.21
C LYS A 34 24.10 21.63 -16.99
N ALA A 35 23.38 20.52 -17.16
CA ALA A 35 21.94 20.48 -16.94
C ALA A 35 21.55 20.84 -15.49
N LEU A 36 22.33 20.38 -14.51
CA LEU A 36 22.18 20.77 -13.09
C LEU A 36 22.41 22.27 -12.87
N HIS A 37 23.42 22.85 -13.53
CA HIS A 37 23.71 24.29 -13.41
C HIS A 37 22.64 25.16 -14.07
N ASP A 38 22.15 24.73 -15.24
CA ASP A 38 21.17 25.46 -16.05
C ASP A 38 19.73 25.23 -15.56
N GLY A 39 19.49 24.30 -14.63
CA GLY A 39 18.14 23.94 -14.17
C GLY A 39 17.31 23.18 -15.20
N ASP A 40 17.94 22.52 -16.20
CA ASP A 40 17.24 21.74 -17.23
C ASP A 40 16.94 20.32 -16.72
N ASP A 41 15.94 20.20 -15.83
CA ASP A 41 15.46 18.93 -15.28
C ASP A 41 15.12 17.92 -16.38
N ARG A 42 14.57 18.38 -17.51
CA ARG A 42 14.24 17.52 -18.66
C ARG A 42 15.50 16.88 -19.23
N GLN A 43 16.59 17.63 -19.37
CA GLN A 43 17.86 17.08 -19.83
C GLN A 43 18.43 16.08 -18.82
N ILE A 44 18.26 16.30 -17.52
CA ILE A 44 18.63 15.33 -16.49
C ILE A 44 17.83 14.03 -16.67
N TYR A 45 16.50 14.12 -16.81
CA TYR A 45 15.64 12.95 -17.07
C TYR A 45 16.00 12.20 -18.37
N GLU A 46 16.39 12.92 -19.43
CA GLU A 46 16.89 12.30 -20.67
C GLU A 46 18.21 11.55 -20.45
N LEU A 47 19.09 12.06 -19.60
CA LEU A 47 20.41 11.47 -19.34
C LEU A 47 20.34 10.26 -18.42
N ILE A 48 19.47 10.26 -17.40
CA ILE A 48 19.35 9.13 -16.46
C ILE A 48 18.63 7.93 -17.08
N ASP A 49 17.71 8.12 -18.03
CA ASP A 49 17.10 7.02 -18.79
C ASP A 49 16.81 7.41 -20.25
N LYS A 50 17.88 7.39 -21.03
CA LYS A 50 17.84 7.78 -22.45
C LYS A 50 16.95 6.87 -23.29
N VAL A 51 16.85 5.59 -22.93
CA VAL A 51 16.06 4.60 -23.67
C VAL A 51 14.58 4.87 -23.47
N ARG A 52 14.13 5.00 -22.21
CA ARG A 52 12.75 5.32 -21.87
C ARG A 52 12.35 6.69 -22.43
N TYR A 53 13.19 7.71 -22.24
CA TYR A 53 12.93 9.05 -22.75
C TYR A 53 12.76 9.05 -24.28
N SER A 54 13.62 8.35 -25.01
CA SER A 54 13.53 8.27 -26.47
C SER A 54 12.25 7.57 -26.94
N ARG A 55 11.81 6.55 -26.20
CA ARG A 55 10.60 5.75 -26.49
C ARG A 55 9.32 6.51 -26.15
N GLU A 56 9.23 7.07 -24.96
CA GLU A 56 7.99 7.62 -24.39
C GLU A 56 7.81 9.10 -24.73
N ILE A 57 8.89 9.89 -24.78
CA ILE A 57 8.83 11.33 -25.07
C ILE A 57 9.10 11.63 -26.53
N LYS A 58 10.24 11.18 -27.07
CA LYS A 58 10.61 11.44 -28.48
C LYS A 58 9.84 10.57 -29.49
N LYS A 59 9.15 9.52 -29.02
CA LYS A 59 8.42 8.54 -29.86
C LYS A 59 9.28 7.96 -30.99
N SER A 60 10.59 7.86 -30.77
CA SER A 60 11.52 7.33 -31.76
C SER A 60 11.48 5.81 -31.75
N ARG A 61 11.31 5.19 -32.93
CA ARG A 61 11.43 3.72 -33.10
C ARG A 61 12.89 3.24 -33.11
N SER A 62 13.84 4.16 -33.24
CA SER A 62 15.27 3.84 -33.21
C SER A 62 15.72 3.71 -31.76
N ILE A 63 15.68 2.49 -31.23
CA ILE A 63 16.52 2.10 -30.10
C ILE A 63 17.94 2.02 -30.67
N THR A 64 18.56 3.17 -30.91
CA THR A 64 20.01 3.21 -31.04
C THR A 64 20.53 2.50 -29.79
N LYS A 65 21.46 1.55 -29.93
CA LYS A 65 22.24 1.02 -28.80
C LYS A 65 23.04 2.18 -28.21
N ALA A 66 22.36 3.10 -27.54
CA ALA A 66 22.99 4.08 -26.70
C ALA A 66 23.65 3.25 -25.59
N GLU A 67 24.95 3.44 -25.40
CA GLU A 67 25.58 2.95 -24.19
C GLU A 67 24.81 3.53 -23.01
N ASP A 68 24.38 2.64 -22.12
CA ASP A 68 23.77 3.03 -20.88
C ASP A 68 24.88 3.54 -19.96
N LEU A 69 24.97 4.86 -19.86
CA LEU A 69 25.94 5.57 -19.02
C LEU A 69 25.31 6.06 -17.72
N SER A 70 24.03 5.74 -17.47
CA SER A 70 23.31 6.13 -16.25
C SER A 70 23.99 5.58 -14.99
N ASN A 71 24.58 4.40 -15.09
CA ASN A 71 25.34 3.77 -14.00
C ASN A 71 26.55 4.57 -13.50
N LEU A 72 27.03 5.56 -14.27
CA LEU A 72 28.12 6.43 -13.83
C LEU A 72 27.71 7.36 -12.68
N VAL A 73 26.42 7.48 -12.39
CA VAL A 73 25.87 8.38 -11.38
C VAL A 73 25.00 7.65 -10.36
N ASP A 74 25.06 6.32 -10.32
CA ASP A 74 24.33 5.49 -9.35
C ASP A 74 24.63 5.91 -7.90
N ASP A 75 25.86 6.32 -7.62
CA ASP A 75 26.32 6.76 -6.30
C ASP A 75 25.77 8.13 -5.90
N VAL A 76 25.27 8.92 -6.86
CA VAL A 76 24.68 10.25 -6.62
C VAL A 76 23.17 10.29 -6.88
N HIS A 77 22.52 9.14 -7.06
CA HIS A 77 21.07 9.06 -7.32
C HIS A 77 20.22 9.67 -6.20
N ALA A 78 20.65 9.59 -4.94
CA ALA A 78 19.96 10.22 -3.82
C ALA A 78 19.93 11.74 -3.97
N GLN A 79 21.08 12.36 -4.26
CA GLN A 79 21.22 13.81 -4.45
C GLN A 79 20.46 14.28 -5.70
N LEU A 80 20.52 13.50 -6.79
CA LEU A 80 19.76 13.79 -8.01
C LEU A 80 18.25 13.72 -7.75
N SER A 81 17.79 12.70 -7.02
CA SER A 81 16.39 12.56 -6.63
C SER A 81 15.93 13.74 -5.76
N HIS A 82 16.74 14.12 -4.75
CA HIS A 82 16.45 15.29 -3.92
C HIS A 82 16.35 16.57 -4.77
N TYR A 83 17.32 16.83 -5.64
CA TYR A 83 17.35 17.99 -6.53
C TYR A 83 16.10 18.06 -7.43
N LEU A 84 15.76 16.96 -8.12
CA LEU A 84 14.63 16.90 -9.05
C LEU A 84 13.26 16.93 -8.35
N SER A 85 13.22 16.59 -7.05
CA SER A 85 11.98 16.48 -6.29
C SER A 85 11.24 17.81 -6.20
N GLN A 86 11.94 18.94 -6.16
CA GLN A 86 11.33 20.24 -5.92
C GLN A 86 10.28 20.59 -6.99
N ASN A 87 10.66 20.56 -8.27
CA ASN A 87 9.77 20.87 -9.38
C ASN A 87 8.72 19.76 -9.59
N LEU A 88 9.10 18.51 -9.32
CA LEU A 88 8.18 17.38 -9.42
C LEU A 88 7.08 17.48 -8.38
N ILE A 89 7.42 17.67 -7.11
CA ILE A 89 6.45 17.81 -6.01
C ILE A 89 5.57 19.03 -6.22
N GLU A 90 6.09 20.15 -6.76
CA GLU A 90 5.26 21.31 -7.11
C GLU A 90 4.22 20.98 -8.19
N TYR A 91 4.62 20.22 -9.22
CA TYR A 91 3.69 19.73 -10.24
C TYR A 91 2.67 18.76 -9.63
N LEU A 92 3.13 17.78 -8.87
CA LEU A 92 2.28 16.78 -8.22
C LEU A 92 1.32 17.40 -7.21
N GLY A 93 1.70 18.44 -6.48
CA GLY A 93 0.79 19.13 -5.56
C GLY A 93 -0.39 19.82 -6.26
N LYS A 94 -0.26 20.10 -7.56
CA LYS A 94 -1.37 20.63 -8.39
C LYS A 94 -2.18 19.50 -9.02
N THR A 95 -1.52 18.43 -9.47
CA THR A 95 -2.16 17.28 -10.15
C THR A 95 -2.83 16.32 -9.17
N TYR A 96 -2.25 16.14 -7.98
CA TYR A 96 -2.69 15.24 -6.89
C TYR A 96 -2.77 16.03 -5.58
N PRO A 97 -3.76 16.93 -5.43
CA PRO A 97 -3.84 17.86 -4.28
C PRO A 97 -4.15 17.17 -2.93
N PHE A 98 -4.33 15.86 -2.95
CA PHE A 98 -4.58 15.02 -1.79
C PHE A 98 -3.35 14.22 -1.33
N PHE A 99 -2.26 14.23 -2.10
CA PHE A 99 -1.01 13.60 -1.68
C PHE A 99 -0.08 14.61 -1.00
N TYR A 100 0.55 14.13 0.07
CA TYR A 100 1.53 14.85 0.86
C TYR A 100 2.84 14.08 0.82
N TYR A 101 3.94 14.80 0.62
CA TYR A 101 5.25 14.22 0.37
C TYR A 101 6.19 14.60 1.51
N ASP A 102 6.69 13.60 2.24
CA ASP A 102 7.65 13.80 3.31
C ASP A 102 8.99 13.16 2.90
N GLU A 103 10.07 13.95 2.93
CA GLU A 103 11.41 13.44 2.69
C GLU A 103 11.94 12.73 3.95
N ILE A 104 12.03 11.40 3.90
CA ILE A 104 12.47 10.56 5.04
C ILE A 104 13.98 10.33 5.05
N ALA A 105 14.61 10.43 3.89
CA ALA A 105 16.04 10.38 3.66
C ALA A 105 16.34 11.14 2.35
N GLU A 106 17.60 11.54 2.13
CA GLU A 106 17.98 12.29 0.93
C GLU A 106 17.49 11.60 -0.35
N GLY A 107 16.57 12.26 -1.06
CA GLY A 107 15.99 11.74 -2.30
C GLY A 107 14.96 10.62 -2.14
N GLN A 108 14.50 10.33 -0.92
CA GLN A 108 13.48 9.33 -0.62
C GLN A 108 12.25 9.99 -0.01
N PHE A 109 11.11 9.82 -0.69
CA PHE A 109 9.87 10.52 -0.36
C PHE A 109 8.75 9.53 -0.08
N ASP A 110 8.24 9.56 1.14
CA ASP A 110 7.01 8.87 1.50
C ASP A 110 5.80 9.70 1.06
N ILE A 111 4.75 9.01 0.62
CA ILE A 111 3.51 9.61 0.16
C ILE A 111 2.43 9.30 1.19
N TYR A 112 1.82 10.34 1.73
CA TYR A 112 0.65 10.22 2.58
C TYR A 112 -0.60 10.66 1.86
N PHE A 113 -1.69 9.93 2.07
CA PHE A 113 -3.01 10.34 1.60
C PHE A 113 -3.66 11.24 2.65
N GLY A 114 -3.86 12.51 2.28
CA GLY A 114 -4.55 13.49 3.09
C GLY A 114 -3.72 14.15 4.19
N ASN A 115 -4.30 15.20 4.80
CA ASN A 115 -3.65 16.03 5.83
C ASN A 115 -4.30 15.91 7.21
N TRP A 116 -4.75 14.71 7.58
CA TRP A 116 -5.32 14.46 8.89
C TRP A 116 -4.32 13.76 9.81
N TRP A 117 -4.61 13.76 11.11
CA TRP A 117 -3.71 13.22 12.14
C TRP A 117 -3.43 11.72 11.96
N ASP A 118 -4.40 10.99 11.39
CA ASP A 118 -4.32 9.55 11.07
C ASP A 118 -4.12 9.33 9.56
N ARG A 119 -3.30 10.19 8.92
CA ARG A 119 -3.01 10.08 7.49
C ARG A 119 -2.27 8.79 7.21
N ARG A 120 -2.67 8.12 6.14
CA ARG A 120 -2.16 6.81 5.77
C ARG A 120 -0.91 6.96 4.92
N LEU A 121 0.16 6.25 5.28
CA LEU A 121 1.27 6.04 4.36
C LEU A 121 0.75 5.20 3.18
N PHE A 122 0.73 5.79 2.00
CA PHE A 122 0.11 5.21 0.81
C PHE A 122 1.14 4.67 -0.17
N GLY A 123 2.42 5.01 0.01
CA GLY A 123 3.50 4.52 -0.83
C GLY A 123 4.70 5.48 -0.84
N GLN A 124 5.49 5.41 -1.90
CA GLN A 124 6.68 6.21 -2.10
C GLN A 124 6.72 6.86 -3.48
N LEU A 125 7.34 8.03 -3.58
CA LEU A 125 7.58 8.71 -4.84
C LEU A 125 8.96 8.34 -5.36
N ASP A 126 9.00 7.69 -6.52
CA ASP A 126 10.23 7.49 -7.28
C ASP A 126 10.44 8.70 -8.19
N VAL A 127 11.22 9.67 -7.72
CA VAL A 127 11.46 10.93 -8.42
C VAL A 127 12.19 10.72 -9.74
N LEU A 128 13.16 9.80 -9.78
CA LEU A 128 13.96 9.52 -10.98
C LEU A 128 13.11 8.88 -12.08
N ASN A 129 12.17 8.01 -11.70
CA ASN A 129 11.26 7.38 -12.64
C ASN A 129 9.95 8.16 -12.87
N VAL A 130 9.73 9.25 -12.11
CA VAL A 130 8.49 10.03 -12.08
C VAL A 130 7.28 9.11 -11.93
N ALA A 131 7.31 8.30 -10.89
CA ALA A 131 6.33 7.25 -10.67
C ALA A 131 5.99 7.10 -9.19
N PHE A 132 4.75 6.71 -8.92
CA PHE A 132 4.34 6.30 -7.59
C PHE A 132 4.56 4.80 -7.41
N LYS A 133 5.17 4.43 -6.29
CA LYS A 133 5.25 3.06 -5.77
C LYS A 133 4.26 2.95 -4.63
N PHE A 134 3.02 2.65 -4.96
CA PHE A 134 1.98 2.50 -3.94
C PHE A 134 2.20 1.25 -3.10
N ASP A 135 1.76 1.30 -1.84
CA ASP A 135 1.64 0.11 -1.01
C ASP A 135 0.51 -0.77 -1.58
N ASP A 136 0.83 -2.03 -1.90
CA ASP A 136 -0.10 -2.94 -2.58
C ASP A 136 -1.36 -3.22 -1.75
N ASP A 137 -1.23 -3.30 -0.42
CA ASP A 137 -2.36 -3.56 0.48
C ASP A 137 -3.27 -2.33 0.52
N GLU A 138 -2.72 -1.15 0.75
CA GLU A 138 -3.49 0.09 0.83
C GLU A 138 -4.12 0.48 -0.51
N TYR A 139 -3.39 0.28 -1.61
CA TYR A 139 -3.92 0.44 -2.96
C TYR A 139 -5.06 -0.55 -3.24
N GLY A 140 -4.89 -1.81 -2.84
CA GLY A 140 -5.90 -2.86 -2.99
C GLY A 140 -7.19 -2.57 -2.22
N LYS A 141 -7.09 -2.05 -0.99
CA LYS A 141 -8.25 -1.60 -0.20
C LYS A 141 -8.99 -0.48 -0.91
N LEU A 142 -8.27 0.53 -1.39
CA LEU A 142 -8.86 1.67 -2.09
C LEU A 142 -9.58 1.23 -3.37
N LYS A 143 -8.93 0.42 -4.20
CA LYS A 143 -9.54 -0.16 -5.41
C LYS A 143 -10.83 -0.91 -5.08
N LYS A 144 -10.79 -1.80 -4.09
CA LYS A 144 -11.96 -2.56 -3.66
C LYS A 144 -13.07 -1.66 -3.10
N ALA A 145 -12.73 -0.57 -2.42
CA ALA A 145 -13.70 0.40 -1.94
C ALA A 145 -14.46 1.09 -3.10
N PHE A 146 -13.79 1.36 -4.23
CA PHE A 146 -14.45 1.85 -5.44
C PHE A 146 -15.37 0.80 -6.07
N GLU A 147 -14.96 -0.47 -6.12
CA GLU A 147 -15.78 -1.57 -6.65
C GLU A 147 -17.06 -1.80 -5.82
N LEU A 148 -16.94 -1.73 -4.49
CA LEU A 148 -18.06 -1.91 -3.56
C LEU A 148 -19.03 -0.73 -3.56
N ASP A 149 -18.59 0.46 -3.94
CA ASP A 149 -19.45 1.65 -4.03
C ASP A 149 -20.58 1.47 -5.05
N ALA A 150 -20.29 0.78 -6.17
CA ALA A 150 -21.30 0.41 -7.16
C ALA A 150 -22.42 -0.48 -6.55
N MET A 151 -22.11 -1.19 -5.48
CA MET A 151 -23.03 -2.05 -4.73
C MET A 151 -23.58 -1.38 -3.47
N HIS A 152 -23.31 -0.08 -3.25
CA HIS A 152 -23.65 0.66 -2.03
C HIS A 152 -23.13 -0.01 -0.73
N GLN A 153 -21.99 -0.69 -0.83
CA GLN A 153 -21.33 -1.36 0.29
C GLN A 153 -20.03 -0.66 0.67
N ARG A 154 -19.67 -0.75 1.96
CA ARG A 154 -18.37 -0.29 2.47
C ARG A 154 -17.41 -1.47 2.57
N TYR A 155 -16.10 -1.17 2.53
CA TYR A 155 -15.03 -2.15 2.56
C TYR A 155 -15.17 -3.15 3.73
N ASN A 156 -15.44 -2.65 4.94
CA ASN A 156 -15.53 -3.49 6.14
C ASN A 156 -16.96 -3.96 6.50
N THR A 157 -17.94 -3.81 5.61
CA THR A 157 -19.36 -4.13 5.91
C THR A 157 -19.54 -5.58 6.40
N GLU A 158 -18.96 -6.54 5.68
CA GLU A 158 -19.08 -7.98 6.04
C GLU A 158 -18.34 -8.31 7.33
N ASN A 159 -17.16 -7.73 7.55
CA ASN A 159 -16.36 -7.95 8.76
C ASN A 159 -17.08 -7.41 10.00
N ILE A 160 -17.63 -6.20 9.91
CA ILE A 160 -18.41 -5.59 10.99
C ILE A 160 -19.64 -6.43 11.29
N ALA A 161 -20.38 -6.89 10.28
CA ALA A 161 -21.53 -7.77 10.46
C ALA A 161 -21.18 -9.08 11.18
N ALA A 162 -20.06 -9.72 10.81
CA ALA A 162 -19.60 -10.96 11.44
C ALA A 162 -19.20 -10.76 12.91
N ILE A 163 -18.48 -9.67 13.23
CA ILE A 163 -18.10 -9.35 14.63
C ILE A 163 -19.32 -8.97 15.47
N THR A 164 -20.29 -8.28 14.86
CA THR A 164 -21.54 -7.89 15.50
C THR A 164 -22.38 -9.12 15.85
N ALA A 165 -22.49 -10.09 14.92
CA ALA A 165 -23.20 -11.35 15.16
C ALA A 165 -22.58 -12.16 16.31
N LYS A 166 -21.25 -12.29 16.36
CA LYS A 166 -20.54 -12.93 17.47
C LYS A 166 -20.79 -12.24 18.81
N SER A 167 -20.82 -10.90 18.81
CA SER A 167 -21.09 -10.13 20.02
C SER A 167 -22.53 -10.30 20.50
N ALA A 168 -23.49 -10.43 19.58
CA ALA A 168 -24.87 -10.75 19.90
C ALA A 168 -25.01 -12.15 20.54
N GLU A 169 -24.33 -13.17 20.01
CA GLU A 169 -24.32 -14.51 20.59
C GLU A 169 -23.77 -14.52 22.03
N LEU A 170 -22.66 -13.80 22.26
CA LEU A 170 -22.07 -13.65 23.59
C LEU A 170 -22.99 -12.88 24.54
N GLN A 171 -23.69 -11.86 24.04
CA GLN A 171 -24.64 -11.09 24.83
C GLN A 171 -25.85 -11.93 25.23
N GLU A 172 -26.37 -12.77 24.33
CA GLU A 172 -27.43 -13.73 24.68
C GLU A 172 -26.95 -14.71 25.74
N LEU A 173 -25.71 -15.18 25.63
CA LEU A 173 -25.12 -16.05 26.65
C LEU A 173 -25.05 -15.35 28.02
N ILE A 174 -24.72 -14.06 28.08
CA ILE A 174 -24.79 -13.30 29.35
C ILE A 174 -26.24 -13.17 29.83
N ASN A 175 -27.18 -12.85 28.94
CA ASN A 175 -28.59 -12.61 29.29
C ASN A 175 -29.27 -13.87 29.87
N HIS A 176 -28.90 -15.06 29.39
CA HIS A 176 -29.45 -16.34 29.82
C HIS A 176 -28.80 -16.92 31.09
N GLN A 177 -27.98 -16.15 31.81
CA GLN A 177 -27.26 -16.64 33.00
C GLN A 177 -28.21 -17.11 34.11
N ASP A 178 -29.28 -16.36 34.39
CA ASP A 178 -30.27 -16.74 35.41
C ASP A 178 -31.00 -18.05 35.04
N GLU A 179 -31.25 -18.29 33.76
CA GLU A 179 -31.88 -19.52 33.27
C GLU A 179 -30.94 -20.72 33.45
N ARG A 180 -29.65 -20.56 33.13
CA ARG A 180 -28.64 -21.61 33.34
C ARG A 180 -28.48 -21.93 34.82
N ASP A 181 -28.51 -20.93 35.70
CA ASP A 181 -28.41 -21.16 37.15
C ASP A 181 -29.62 -21.94 37.68
N GLN A 182 -30.83 -21.63 37.22
CA GLN A 182 -32.02 -22.41 37.55
C GLN A 182 -31.96 -23.84 37.01
N GLU A 183 -31.48 -24.02 35.77
CA GLU A 183 -31.33 -25.36 35.18
C GLU A 183 -30.29 -26.20 35.95
N LYS A 184 -29.17 -25.60 36.37
CA LYS A 184 -28.17 -26.25 37.23
C LYS A 184 -28.75 -26.69 38.56
N GLU A 185 -29.53 -25.84 39.20
CA GLU A 185 -30.18 -26.19 40.47
C GLU A 185 -31.17 -27.36 40.28
N GLY A 186 -31.98 -27.32 39.21
CA GLY A 186 -32.88 -28.41 38.84
C GLY A 186 -32.15 -29.73 38.56
N LEU A 187 -31.07 -29.70 37.77
CA LEU A 187 -30.25 -30.87 37.45
C LEU A 187 -29.56 -31.46 38.68
N ARG A 188 -29.06 -30.60 39.60
CA ARG A 188 -28.49 -31.04 40.89
C ARG A 188 -29.54 -31.72 41.77
N ALA A 189 -30.77 -31.21 41.79
CA ALA A 189 -31.89 -31.83 42.49
C ALA A 189 -32.25 -33.20 41.89
N GLN A 190 -32.35 -33.31 40.56
CA GLN A 190 -32.58 -34.56 39.84
C GLN A 190 -31.46 -35.58 40.09
N GLN A 191 -30.20 -35.14 40.07
CA GLN A 191 -29.05 -36.01 40.36
C GLN A 191 -29.14 -36.62 41.77
N LYS A 192 -29.58 -35.83 42.75
CA LYS A 192 -29.79 -36.28 44.13
C LYS A 192 -30.93 -37.29 44.22
N GLU A 193 -32.04 -37.06 43.52
CA GLU A 193 -33.20 -37.97 43.48
C GLU A 193 -32.84 -39.32 42.83
N VAL A 194 -32.20 -39.29 41.66
CA VAL A 194 -31.70 -40.47 40.94
C VAL A 194 -30.69 -41.24 41.79
N SER A 195 -29.97 -40.55 42.68
CA SER A 195 -29.04 -41.17 43.63
C SER A 195 -29.69 -41.82 44.83
N GLN A 196 -30.89 -41.37 45.22
CA GLN A 196 -31.64 -41.91 46.36
C GLN A 196 -32.64 -43.01 45.98
N LYS A 197 -32.96 -43.17 44.69
CA LYS A 197 -33.79 -44.28 44.19
C LYS A 197 -33.11 -45.63 44.42
N SER A 198 -33.69 -46.45 45.30
CA SER A 198 -33.32 -47.85 45.48
C SER A 198 -33.53 -48.62 44.18
N THR A 199 -32.44 -49.03 43.54
CA THR A 199 -32.47 -49.60 42.19
C THR A 199 -32.49 -51.12 42.24
N MET A 200 -33.45 -51.73 41.54
CA MET A 200 -33.45 -53.18 41.32
C MET A 200 -32.36 -53.58 40.30
N PRO A 201 -31.77 -54.79 40.38
CA PRO A 201 -30.61 -55.19 39.56
C PRO A 201 -30.81 -55.12 38.04
N TRP A 202 -32.05 -55.15 37.55
CA TRP A 202 -32.38 -55.09 36.12
C TRP A 202 -32.59 -53.66 35.59
N ASP A 203 -32.70 -52.64 36.45
CA ASP A 203 -32.93 -51.24 36.06
C ASP A 203 -31.65 -50.37 36.19
N SER A 204 -30.54 -50.99 36.58
CA SER A 204 -29.26 -50.31 36.82
C SER A 204 -28.65 -49.68 35.57
N GLY A 205 -28.95 -50.23 34.38
CA GLY A 205 -28.48 -49.68 33.11
C GLY A 205 -29.11 -48.32 32.80
N LYS A 206 -30.43 -48.19 32.98
CA LYS A 206 -31.17 -46.95 32.74
C LYS A 206 -30.79 -45.84 33.71
N VAL A 207 -30.67 -46.18 35.00
CA VAL A 207 -30.23 -45.21 36.02
C VAL A 207 -28.82 -44.69 35.76
N LYS A 208 -27.93 -45.53 35.22
CA LYS A 208 -26.58 -45.10 34.84
C LYS A 208 -26.59 -44.14 33.64
N GLU A 209 -27.42 -44.41 32.64
CA GLU A 209 -27.60 -43.56 31.46
C GLU A 209 -28.21 -42.20 31.82
N GLU A 210 -29.25 -42.18 32.66
CA GLU A 210 -29.85 -40.95 33.20
C GLU A 210 -28.84 -40.11 33.98
N ARG A 211 -28.02 -40.73 34.83
CA ARG A 211 -26.94 -40.02 35.52
C ARG A 211 -25.92 -39.43 34.57
N GLN A 212 -25.54 -40.17 33.52
CA GLN A 212 -24.58 -39.69 32.55
C GLN A 212 -25.13 -38.48 31.79
N GLY A 213 -26.39 -38.52 31.34
CA GLY A 213 -27.03 -37.38 30.68
C GLY A 213 -27.13 -36.13 31.56
N ILE A 214 -27.35 -36.30 32.87
CA ILE A 214 -27.33 -35.16 33.82
C ILE A 214 -25.91 -34.59 33.96
N ILE A 215 -24.88 -35.44 34.03
CA ILE A 215 -23.48 -35.01 34.11
C ILE A 215 -23.07 -34.27 32.83
N ASP A 216 -23.44 -34.78 31.66
CA ASP A 216 -23.11 -34.19 30.37
C ASP A 216 -23.73 -32.79 30.25
N LYS A 217 -25.00 -32.63 30.63
CA LYS A 217 -25.68 -31.32 30.67
C LYS A 217 -25.06 -30.35 31.68
N LEU A 218 -24.72 -30.82 32.89
CA LEU A 218 -24.04 -29.99 33.88
C LEU A 218 -22.66 -29.54 33.41
N THR A 219 -21.96 -30.37 32.64
CA THR A 219 -20.67 -30.03 32.03
C THR A 219 -20.87 -28.97 30.95
N GLN A 220 -21.84 -29.16 30.05
CA GLN A 220 -22.18 -28.17 29.03
C GLN A 220 -22.52 -26.80 29.64
N LEU A 221 -23.37 -26.77 30.68
CA LEU A 221 -23.73 -25.53 31.36
C LEU A 221 -22.55 -24.90 32.12
N ALA A 222 -21.54 -25.67 32.50
CA ALA A 222 -20.30 -25.16 33.09
C ALA A 222 -19.39 -24.51 32.02
N ASP A 223 -19.27 -25.14 30.85
CA ASP A 223 -18.53 -24.59 29.69
C ASP A 223 -19.17 -23.28 29.19
N GLU A 224 -20.50 -23.22 29.17
CA GLU A 224 -21.26 -22.01 28.85
C GLU A 224 -20.98 -20.90 29.87
N ASP A 225 -20.92 -21.19 31.17
CA ASP A 225 -20.59 -20.19 32.19
C ASP A 225 -19.15 -19.68 32.08
N GLU A 226 -18.19 -20.55 31.80
CA GLU A 226 -16.81 -20.11 31.55
C GLU A 226 -16.74 -19.18 30.33
N SER A 227 -17.53 -19.48 29.29
CA SER A 227 -17.69 -18.60 28.13
C SER A 227 -18.37 -17.28 28.51
N ALA A 228 -19.39 -17.29 29.38
CA ALA A 228 -20.09 -16.11 29.88
C ALA A 228 -19.17 -15.17 30.65
N MET A 229 -18.32 -15.74 31.51
CA MET A 229 -17.38 -14.99 32.33
C MET A 229 -16.41 -14.17 31.47
N ASN A 230 -15.99 -14.71 30.33
CA ASN A 230 -15.11 -14.02 29.39
C ASN A 230 -15.87 -13.17 28.35
N ALA A 231 -17.17 -13.42 28.15
CA ALA A 231 -18.00 -12.78 27.13
C ALA A 231 -17.97 -11.25 27.22
N SER A 232 -18.07 -10.66 28.42
CA SER A 232 -18.05 -9.19 28.58
C SER A 232 -16.75 -8.56 28.09
N LYS A 233 -15.61 -9.24 28.31
CA LYS A 233 -14.31 -8.78 27.84
C LYS A 233 -14.22 -8.89 26.31
N THR A 234 -14.63 -10.04 25.76
CA THR A 234 -14.61 -10.29 24.32
C THR A 234 -15.55 -9.35 23.56
N ILE A 235 -16.74 -9.04 24.10
CA ILE A 235 -17.67 -8.05 23.52
C ILE A 235 -17.00 -6.69 23.44
N LYS A 236 -16.32 -6.25 24.49
CA LYS A 236 -15.60 -4.98 24.49
C LYS A 236 -14.48 -4.96 23.44
N GLU A 237 -13.70 -6.03 23.32
CA GLU A 237 -12.66 -6.16 22.29
C GLU A 237 -13.26 -6.14 20.88
N ASN A 238 -14.42 -6.76 20.69
CA ASN A 238 -15.18 -6.73 19.44
C ASN A 238 -15.67 -5.31 19.11
N ASP A 239 -16.18 -4.57 20.09
CA ASP A 239 -16.63 -3.19 19.92
C ASP A 239 -15.48 -2.25 19.51
N ASP A 240 -14.32 -2.39 20.17
CA ASP A 240 -13.11 -1.66 19.83
C ASP A 240 -12.67 -1.98 18.39
N ARG A 241 -12.76 -3.25 17.98
CA ARG A 241 -12.46 -3.66 16.60
C ARG A 241 -13.46 -3.10 15.59
N ILE A 242 -14.75 -3.09 15.89
CA ILE A 242 -15.77 -2.48 15.03
C ILE A 242 -15.49 -0.98 14.85
N LEU A 243 -15.06 -0.30 15.91
CA LEU A 243 -14.70 1.11 15.85
C LEU A 243 -13.49 1.36 14.94
N GLU A 244 -12.45 0.53 15.02
CA GLU A 244 -11.30 0.58 14.10
C GLU A 244 -11.71 0.39 12.64
N LEU A 245 -12.51 -0.64 12.35
CA LEU A 245 -13.00 -0.92 11.00
C LEU A 245 -13.87 0.23 10.45
N SER A 246 -14.66 0.85 11.32
CA SER A 246 -15.50 2.01 10.95
C SER A 246 -14.66 3.26 10.67
N LYS A 247 -13.55 3.46 11.38
CA LYS A 247 -12.58 4.53 11.09
C LYS A 247 -11.90 4.28 9.75
N GLU A 248 -11.48 3.05 9.47
CA GLU A 248 -10.87 2.68 8.19
C GLU A 248 -11.82 2.93 7.02
N ASP A 249 -13.10 2.55 7.13
CA ASP A 249 -14.13 2.85 6.13
C ASP A 249 -14.31 4.36 5.91
N THR A 250 -14.21 5.15 6.99
CA THR A 250 -14.33 6.60 6.92
C THR A 250 -13.15 7.22 6.18
N ILE A 251 -11.93 6.74 6.46
CA ILE A 251 -10.71 7.17 5.77
C ILE A 251 -10.79 6.81 4.28
N LEU A 252 -11.10 5.55 3.95
CA LEU A 252 -11.25 5.09 2.56
C LEU A 252 -12.28 5.93 1.79
N ASN A 253 -13.36 6.34 2.45
CA ASN A 253 -14.36 7.20 1.82
C ASN A 253 -13.84 8.61 1.52
N TYR A 254 -13.04 9.21 2.41
CA TYR A 254 -12.38 10.49 2.13
C TYR A 254 -11.35 10.40 1.01
N GLU A 255 -10.57 9.31 0.97
CA GLU A 255 -9.61 9.03 -0.09
C GLU A 255 -10.30 8.90 -1.45
N LYS A 256 -11.37 8.08 -1.49
CA LYS A 256 -12.24 7.91 -2.66
C LYS A 256 -12.80 9.25 -3.15
N GLN A 257 -13.38 10.05 -2.26
CA GLN A 257 -13.93 11.36 -2.62
C GLN A 257 -12.87 12.31 -3.18
N SER A 258 -11.64 12.25 -2.65
CA SER A 258 -10.53 13.08 -3.13
C SER A 258 -10.10 12.70 -4.55
N ILE A 259 -10.05 11.40 -4.84
CA ILE A 259 -9.82 10.90 -6.20
C ILE A 259 -10.98 11.28 -7.12
N GLN A 260 -12.23 11.01 -6.72
CA GLN A 260 -13.42 11.35 -7.53
C GLN A 260 -13.48 12.85 -7.85
N LYS A 261 -13.10 13.72 -6.91
CA LYS A 261 -13.08 15.17 -7.15
C LYS A 261 -12.01 15.60 -8.15
N THR A 262 -10.92 14.84 -8.26
CA THR A 262 -9.74 15.24 -9.06
C THR A 262 -9.70 14.53 -10.42
N PHE A 263 -10.12 13.26 -10.46
CA PHE A 263 -10.01 12.37 -11.61
C PHE A 263 -11.36 11.76 -12.04
N ASP A 264 -12.48 12.14 -11.42
CA ASP A 264 -13.83 11.60 -11.62
C ASP A 264 -13.99 10.14 -11.13
N ASP A 265 -13.15 9.21 -11.58
CA ASP A 265 -13.18 7.81 -11.18
C ASP A 265 -11.78 7.18 -11.00
N PHE A 266 -11.77 5.94 -10.51
CA PHE A 266 -10.54 5.20 -10.25
C PHE A 266 -9.77 4.82 -11.52
N THR A 267 -10.46 4.61 -12.64
CA THR A 267 -9.82 4.23 -13.91
C THR A 267 -9.03 5.40 -14.49
N HIS A 268 -9.59 6.61 -14.40
CA HIS A 268 -8.90 7.83 -14.80
C HIS A 268 -7.70 8.13 -13.90
N PHE A 269 -7.83 7.88 -12.59
CA PHE A 269 -6.69 7.94 -11.66
C PHE A 269 -5.57 6.96 -12.06
N GLU A 270 -5.90 5.69 -12.35
CA GLU A 270 -4.95 4.68 -12.83
C GLU A 270 -4.28 5.09 -14.15
N SER A 271 -5.07 5.60 -15.08
CA SER A 271 -4.60 6.10 -16.38
C SER A 271 -3.61 7.25 -16.20
N HIS A 272 -3.94 8.22 -15.34
CA HIS A 272 -3.08 9.38 -15.10
C HIS A 272 -1.78 9.00 -14.37
N ASN A 273 -1.83 8.03 -13.45
CA ASN A 273 -0.61 7.48 -12.82
C ASN A 273 0.28 6.78 -13.86
N SER A 274 -0.31 6.07 -14.81
CA SER A 274 0.42 5.37 -15.87
C SER A 274 1.06 6.33 -16.89
N SER A 275 0.47 7.49 -17.13
CA SER A 275 1.00 8.55 -18.00
C SER A 275 1.85 9.59 -17.27
N LEU A 276 2.05 9.47 -15.96
CA LEU A 276 2.65 10.51 -15.13
C LEU A 276 4.01 10.98 -15.65
N TYR A 277 4.89 10.05 -16.02
CA TYR A 277 6.19 10.36 -16.59
C TYR A 277 6.07 11.19 -17.87
N THR A 278 5.21 10.78 -18.81
CA THR A 278 5.04 11.50 -20.06
C THR A 278 4.42 12.88 -19.85
N ASP A 279 3.47 12.99 -18.92
CA ASP A 279 2.74 14.23 -18.66
C ASP A 279 3.62 15.26 -17.98
N TYR A 280 4.40 14.85 -16.98
CA TYR A 280 5.35 15.72 -16.29
C TYR A 280 6.47 16.19 -17.23
N LEU A 281 7.11 15.29 -17.97
CA LEU A 281 8.20 15.68 -18.88
C LEU A 281 7.70 16.58 -20.02
N THR A 282 6.47 16.38 -20.50
CA THR A 282 5.83 17.30 -21.47
C THR A 282 5.55 18.67 -20.85
N ASN A 283 5.16 18.73 -19.57
CA ASN A 283 5.01 19.99 -18.84
C ASN A 283 6.33 20.77 -18.76
N LEU A 284 7.46 20.08 -18.51
CA LEU A 284 8.79 20.70 -18.50
C LEU A 284 9.16 21.28 -19.88
N ILE A 285 8.82 20.59 -20.98
CA ILE A 285 9.03 21.11 -22.34
C ILE A 285 8.23 22.40 -22.56
N GLY A 286 6.95 22.42 -22.14
CA GLY A 286 6.09 23.59 -22.26
C GLY A 286 6.60 24.81 -21.47
N LYS A 287 7.13 24.60 -20.26
CA LYS A 287 7.75 25.69 -19.47
C LYS A 287 9.02 26.23 -20.12
N GLY A 288 9.85 25.37 -20.71
CA GLY A 288 11.08 25.78 -21.39
C GLY A 288 10.85 26.66 -22.63
N GLN A 289 9.74 26.48 -23.35
CA GLN A 289 9.38 27.32 -24.50
C GLN A 289 8.93 28.73 -24.10
N VAL A 290 8.32 28.92 -22.93
CA VAL A 290 7.86 30.25 -22.49
C VAL A 290 9.02 31.12 -22.01
N ILE A 291 10.07 30.52 -21.45
CA ILE A 291 11.27 31.25 -20.95
C ILE A 291 12.19 31.68 -22.10
N SER A 292 12.08 31.06 -23.29
CA SER A 292 12.93 31.38 -24.45
C SER A 292 12.36 32.43 -25.40
N ASP A 293 11.15 32.95 -25.12
CA ASP A 293 10.46 33.99 -25.91
C ASP A 293 10.41 35.38 -25.21
N ASP A 294 11.13 35.56 -24.08
CA ASP A 294 11.38 36.86 -23.41
C ASP A 294 12.88 37.26 -23.50
#